data_AF-A0A822DCK1-F1
#
_entry.id   AF-A0A822DCK1-F1
#
_cell.length_a   1.000
_cell.length_b   1.000
_cell.length_c   1.000
_cell.angle_alpha   90.00
_cell.angle_beta   90.00
_cell.angle_gamma   90.00
#
_symmetry.space_group_name_H-M   'P 1'
#
loop_
_entity.id
_entity.type
_entity.pdbx_description
1 polymer ?
#
loop_
_entity_poly.entity_id
_entity_poly.type
_entity_poly.pdbx_seq_one_letter_code
_entity_poly.pdbx_strand_id
1 'polypeptide(L)'
;QPFRVNAQCVRSVGPWSARTKSVESSIHNTYIQMIDAAKHFIYIENQFFIIIAQDSVVQNQIADVLFRRIERAHKNAEKFRIYIVLPLLPGFDNTNAIQAVLYFIM
;
A
#
# COMPACT_ATOMS: atom_id res chain seq x y z
N GLN A 1 25.72 16.34 10.96
CA GLN A 1 26.34 15.70 9.77
C GLN A 1 25.21 15.29 8.82
N PRO A 2 25.33 15.48 7.50
CA PRO A 2 24.31 15.00 6.56
C PRO A 2 24.37 13.46 6.50
N PHE A 3 23.21 12.83 6.66
CA PHE A 3 23.06 11.38 6.47
C PHE A 3 23.12 11.06 4.97
N ARG A 4 24.02 10.16 4.57
CA ARG A 4 24.05 9.63 3.20
C ARG A 4 23.03 8.50 3.09
N VAL A 5 22.21 8.53 2.06
CA VAL A 5 21.20 7.51 1.77
C VAL A 5 21.28 7.09 0.31
N ASN A 6 20.96 5.82 0.04
CA ASN A 6 20.71 5.35 -1.32
C ASN A 6 19.23 5.56 -1.62
N ALA A 7 18.92 6.33 -2.65
CA ALA A 7 17.54 6.65 -3.03
C ALA A 7 17.26 6.23 -4.47
N GLN A 8 16.03 5.79 -4.73
CA GLN A 8 15.53 5.47 -6.05
C GLN A 8 14.18 6.16 -6.26
N CYS A 9 14.06 6.93 -7.34
CA CYS A 9 12.77 7.49 -7.74
C CYS A 9 11.88 6.40 -8.36
N VAL A 10 10.61 6.42 -7.98
CA VAL A 10 9.56 5.51 -8.46
C VAL A 10 8.33 6.33 -8.86
N ARG A 11 7.49 5.78 -9.74
CA ARG A 11 6.29 6.45 -10.25
C ARG A 11 5.20 5.48 -10.71
N SER A 12 4.01 6.03 -10.95
CA SER A 12 2.88 5.37 -11.60
C SER A 12 2.48 6.19 -12.82
N VAL A 13 2.79 5.71 -14.03
CA VAL A 13 2.52 6.44 -15.28
C VAL A 13 2.09 5.49 -16.40
N GLY A 14 1.42 6.03 -17.41
CA GLY A 14 1.02 5.26 -18.60
C GLY A 14 0.97 6.13 -19.85
N PRO A 15 0.55 5.55 -21.00
CA PRO A 15 0.54 6.25 -22.28
C PRO A 15 -0.24 7.58 -22.25
N TRP A 16 -1.33 7.65 -21.51
CA TRP A 16 -2.17 8.85 -21.42
C TRP A 16 -1.53 9.98 -20.60
N SER A 17 -0.75 9.68 -19.57
CA SER A 17 -0.24 10.67 -18.62
C SER A 17 1.20 11.11 -18.91
N ALA A 18 2.02 10.25 -19.49
CA ALA A 18 3.44 10.52 -19.73
C ALA A 18 3.92 10.12 -21.14
N ARG A 19 3.00 9.77 -22.05
CA ARG A 19 3.31 9.32 -23.42
C ARG A 19 4.30 8.13 -23.46
N THR A 20 4.28 7.29 -22.43
CA THR A 20 5.08 6.07 -22.38
C THR A 20 4.49 5.00 -23.31
N LYS A 21 5.33 4.07 -23.78
CA LYS A 21 4.87 2.93 -24.61
C LYS A 21 4.08 1.90 -23.81
N SER A 22 4.39 1.78 -22.52
CA SER A 22 3.77 0.83 -21.59
C SER A 22 3.45 1.52 -20.27
N VAL A 23 2.59 0.88 -19.47
CA VAL A 23 2.37 1.28 -18.08
C VAL A 23 3.63 1.03 -17.27
N GLU A 24 3.95 1.97 -16.40
CA GLU A 24 4.95 1.80 -15.35
C GLU A 24 4.26 1.88 -13.99
N SER A 25 4.48 0.87 -13.15
CA SER A 25 3.90 0.74 -11.80
C SER A 25 5.00 0.54 -10.75
N SER A 26 6.13 1.25 -10.90
CA SER A 26 7.31 1.04 -10.05
C SER A 26 7.03 1.32 -8.57
N ILE A 27 6.14 2.27 -8.24
CA ILE A 27 5.66 2.45 -6.85
C ILE A 27 5.06 1.16 -6.30
N HIS A 28 4.13 0.54 -7.04
CA HIS A 28 3.45 -0.67 -6.59
C HIS A 28 4.43 -1.83 -6.39
N ASN A 29 5.31 -2.04 -7.36
CA ASN A 29 6.30 -3.12 -7.31
C ASN A 29 7.26 -2.94 -6.13
N THR A 30 7.71 -1.71 -5.87
CA THR A 30 8.56 -1.41 -4.71
C THR A 30 7.83 -1.66 -3.40
N TYR A 31 6.55 -1.28 -3.27
CA TYR A 31 5.76 -1.62 -2.07
C TYR A 31 5.71 -3.14 -1.83
N ILE A 32 5.41 -3.93 -2.87
CA ILE A 32 5.38 -5.41 -2.76
C ILE A 32 6.72 -5.93 -2.24
N GLN A 33 7.82 -5.50 -2.86
CA GLN A 33 9.17 -5.95 -2.51
C GLN A 33 9.54 -5.57 -1.07
N MET A 34 9.24 -4.33 -0.65
CA MET A 34 9.57 -3.84 0.68
C MET A 34 8.77 -4.54 1.79
N ILE A 35 7.49 -4.82 1.53
CA ILE A 35 6.65 -5.57 2.48
C ILE A 35 7.18 -7.01 2.63
N ASP A 36 7.46 -7.69 1.51
CA ASP A 36 7.93 -9.06 1.54
C ASP A 36 9.32 -9.19 2.21
N ALA A 37 10.21 -8.21 2.00
CA ALA A 37 11.54 -8.17 2.60
C ALA A 37 11.58 -7.73 4.07
N ALA A 38 10.49 -7.17 4.61
CA ALA A 38 10.46 -6.63 5.98
C ALA A 38 10.77 -7.71 7.03
N LYS A 39 11.53 -7.38 8.09
CA LYS A 39 11.97 -8.36 9.10
C LYS A 39 11.29 -8.24 10.46
N HIS A 40 10.97 -7.03 10.91
CA HIS A 40 10.51 -6.80 12.29
C HIS A 40 9.16 -6.09 12.37
N PHE A 41 8.98 -5.02 11.61
CA PHE A 41 7.71 -4.32 11.57
C PHE A 41 7.56 -3.55 10.26
N ILE A 42 6.32 -3.15 9.99
CA ILE A 42 5.94 -2.20 8.94
C ILE A 42 5.13 -1.09 9.60
N TYR A 43 5.46 0.16 9.27
CA TYR A 43 4.68 1.33 9.63
C TYR A 43 4.15 1.95 8.33
N ILE A 44 2.83 2.09 8.22
CA ILE A 44 2.14 2.70 7.09
C ILE A 44 1.37 3.89 7.61
N GLU A 45 1.64 5.04 7.06
CA GLU A 45 0.83 6.24 7.20
C GLU A 45 0.39 6.65 5.80
N ASN A 46 -0.91 6.63 5.55
CA ASN A 46 -1.44 6.88 4.23
C ASN A 46 -2.83 7.51 4.32
N GLN A 47 -3.18 8.33 3.33
CA GLN A 47 -4.50 8.95 3.25
C GLN A 47 -5.59 7.91 2.94
N PHE A 48 -5.24 6.87 2.17
CA PHE A 48 -6.15 5.80 1.78
C PHE A 48 -5.54 4.43 2.05
N PHE A 49 -6.39 3.49 2.46
CA PHE A 49 -6.02 2.08 2.64
C PHE A 49 -7.11 1.19 2.08
N ILE A 50 -7.24 1.21 0.77
CA ILE A 50 -8.26 0.46 0.03
C ILE A 50 -7.76 -0.96 -0.20
N ILE A 51 -8.33 -1.91 0.54
CA ILE A 51 -7.94 -3.32 0.52
C ILE A 51 -9.21 -4.18 0.50
N ILE A 52 -9.25 -5.11 -0.47
CA ILE A 52 -10.30 -6.11 -0.77
C ILE A 52 -11.68 -5.82 -0.16
N ALA A 53 -12.57 -5.28 -0.99
CA ALA A 53 -13.99 -5.58 -0.86
C ALA A 53 -14.25 -6.98 -1.43
N GLN A 54 -15.20 -7.71 -0.85
CA GLN A 54 -15.52 -9.12 -1.14
C GLN A 54 -15.77 -9.46 -2.62
N ASP A 55 -15.93 -8.46 -3.50
CA ASP A 55 -16.10 -8.60 -4.94
C ASP A 55 -14.98 -7.88 -5.70
N SER A 56 -14.01 -8.65 -6.21
CA SER A 56 -12.96 -8.47 -7.27
C SER A 56 -12.59 -7.11 -7.92
N VAL A 57 -13.13 -5.96 -7.53
CA VAL A 57 -12.88 -4.66 -8.14
C VAL A 57 -11.49 -4.12 -7.77
N VAL A 58 -10.98 -4.46 -6.59
CA VAL A 58 -9.66 -4.00 -6.12
C VAL A 58 -8.57 -4.91 -6.67
N GLN A 59 -7.69 -4.36 -7.52
CA GLN A 59 -6.64 -5.11 -8.22
C GLN A 59 -5.24 -5.01 -7.58
N ASN A 60 -5.07 -4.12 -6.59
CA ASN A 60 -3.76 -3.94 -5.96
C ASN A 60 -3.46 -5.10 -4.99
N GLN A 61 -2.23 -5.60 -5.02
CA GLN A 61 -1.81 -6.78 -4.24
C GLN A 61 -1.26 -6.44 -2.85
N ILE A 62 -1.46 -5.22 -2.34
CA ILE A 62 -0.85 -4.77 -1.08
C ILE A 62 -1.39 -5.58 0.10
N ALA A 63 -2.71 -5.81 0.16
CA ALA A 63 -3.34 -6.69 1.16
C ALA A 63 -2.71 -8.08 1.16
N ASP A 64 -2.64 -8.71 -0.02
CA ASP A 64 -2.16 -10.09 -0.16
C ASP A 64 -0.71 -10.24 0.30
N VAL A 65 0.15 -9.26 0.01
CA VAL A 65 1.55 -9.31 0.41
C VAL A 65 1.70 -9.02 1.91
N LEU A 66 0.92 -8.10 2.48
CA LEU A 66 0.88 -7.88 3.93
C LEU A 66 0.42 -9.14 4.66
N PHE A 67 -0.66 -9.77 4.19
CA PHE A 67 -1.19 -11.02 4.72
C PHE A 67 -0.13 -12.13 4.67
N ARG A 68 0.47 -12.38 3.50
CA ARG A 68 1.54 -13.38 3.36
C ARG A 68 2.72 -13.11 4.27
N ARG A 69 3.09 -11.84 4.47
CA ARG A 69 4.18 -11.47 5.38
C ARG A 69 3.85 -11.78 6.83
N ILE A 70 2.62 -11.51 7.29
CA ILE A 70 2.14 -11.87 8.63
C ILE A 70 2.13 -13.39 8.78
N GLU A 71 1.58 -14.11 7.79
CA GLU A 71 1.50 -15.57 7.80
C GLU A 71 2.90 -16.20 7.92
N ARG A 72 3.90 -15.69 7.17
CA ARG A 72 5.30 -16.12 7.29
C ARG A 72 5.85 -15.89 8.70
N ALA A 73 5.63 -14.72 9.29
CA ALA A 73 6.08 -14.45 10.67
C ALA A 73 5.43 -15.40 11.67
N HIS A 74 4.13 -15.66 11.51
CA HIS A 74 3.41 -16.59 12.36
C HIS A 74 3.97 -18.01 12.27
N LYS A 75 4.16 -18.53 11.04
CA LYS A 75 4.75 -19.85 10.77
C LYS A 75 6.16 -19.99 11.37
N ASN A 76 6.94 -18.92 11.36
CA ASN A 76 8.31 -18.89 11.89
C ASN A 76 8.39 -18.53 13.39
N ALA A 77 7.27 -18.33 14.08
CA ALA A 77 7.22 -17.80 15.46
C ALA A 77 8.02 -16.50 15.66
N GLU A 78 8.06 -15.63 14.64
CA GLU A 78 8.71 -14.32 14.67
C GLU A 78 7.79 -13.27 15.27
N LYS A 79 8.32 -12.41 16.16
CA LYS A 79 7.62 -11.20 16.58
C LYS A 79 7.63 -10.19 15.43
N PHE A 80 6.51 -10.08 14.73
CA PHE A 80 6.31 -9.12 13.64
C PHE A 80 5.08 -8.26 13.87
N ARG A 81 5.14 -6.97 13.54
CA ARG A 81 4.02 -6.02 13.76
C ARG A 81 3.77 -5.14 12.55
N ILE A 82 2.51 -4.86 12.27
CA ILE A 82 2.11 -3.89 11.24
C ILE A 82 1.30 -2.81 11.93
N TYR A 83 1.71 -1.56 11.73
CA TYR A 83 1.05 -0.36 12.24
C TYR A 83 0.52 0.41 11.05
N ILE A 84 -0.79 0.70 11.04
CA ILE A 84 -1.46 1.42 9.96
C ILE A 84 -2.13 2.64 10.59
N VAL A 85 -1.74 3.83 10.15
CA VAL A 85 -2.26 5.11 10.58
C VAL A 85 -3.00 5.74 9.41
N LEU A 86 -4.31 5.95 9.58
CA LEU A 86 -5.20 6.52 8.59
C LEU A 86 -5.91 7.74 9.17
N PRO A 87 -6.32 8.69 8.33
CA PRO A 87 -7.23 9.74 8.78
C PRO A 87 -8.53 9.14 9.29
N LEU A 88 -9.11 9.73 10.34
CA LEU A 88 -10.39 9.27 10.92
C LEU A 88 -11.54 9.37 9.90
N LEU A 89 -11.50 10.42 9.07
CA LEU A 89 -12.45 10.63 7.99
C LEU A 89 -11.68 11.04 6.72
N PRO A 90 -12.08 10.54 5.55
CA PRO A 90 -11.59 11.05 4.27
C PRO A 90 -11.87 12.54 4.10
N GLY A 91 -10.91 13.29 3.56
CA GLY A 91 -11.03 14.74 3.31
C GLY A 91 -11.88 15.08 2.09
N PHE A 92 -13.12 14.61 2.02
CA PHE A 92 -14.08 14.97 0.97
C PHE A 92 -15.25 15.77 1.56
N ASP A 93 -15.78 16.71 0.77
CA ASP A 93 -16.96 17.49 1.16
C ASP A 93 -18.29 16.76 0.89
N ASN A 94 -18.25 15.65 0.14
CA ASN A 94 -19.42 14.90 -0.31
C ASN A 94 -19.60 13.61 0.50
N THR A 95 -20.73 13.49 1.21
CA THR A 95 -21.09 12.33 2.04
C THR A 95 -21.06 11.01 1.27
N ASN A 96 -21.46 10.98 -0.01
CA ASN A 96 -21.45 9.76 -0.81
C ASN A 96 -20.01 9.31 -1.12
N ALA A 97 -19.10 10.27 -1.35
CA ALA A 97 -17.69 9.98 -1.57
C ALA A 97 -17.01 9.48 -0.29
N ILE A 98 -17.36 10.06 0.87
CA ILE A 98 -16.92 9.58 2.18
C ILE A 98 -17.39 8.14 2.40
N GLN A 99 -18.68 7.86 2.18
CA GLN A 99 -19.24 6.51 2.37
C GLN A 99 -18.58 5.48 1.45
N ALA A 100 -18.35 5.82 0.17
CA ALA A 100 -17.67 4.93 -0.76
C ALA A 100 -16.25 4.60 -0.30
N VAL A 101 -15.47 5.59 0.14
CA VAL A 101 -14.10 5.35 0.61
C VAL A 101 -14.08 4.56 1.92
N LEU A 102 -14.99 4.86 2.85
CA LEU A 102 -15.11 4.09 4.09
C LEU A 102 -15.48 2.63 3.82
N TYR A 103 -16.36 2.36 2.86
CA TYR A 103 -16.74 1.00 2.45
C TYR A 103 -15.56 0.17 1.92
N PHE A 104 -14.55 0.81 1.32
CA PHE A 104 -13.36 0.13 0.80
C PHE A 104 -12.20 0.05 1.80
N ILE A 105 -12.29 0.76 2.93
CA ILE A 105 -11.30 0.74 4.02
C ILE A 105 -11.74 -0.22 5.15
N MET A 106 -13.04 -0.30 5.43
CA MET A 106 -13.63 -1.15 6.48
C MET A 106 -14.17 -2.47 5.91
#